data_AF-A0A132A387-F1
#
_entry.id   AF-A0A132A387-F1
#
_cell.length_a   1.000
_cell.length_b   1.000
_cell.length_c   1.000
_cell.angle_alpha   90.00
_cell.angle_beta   90.00
_cell.angle_gamma   90.00
#
_symmetry.space_group_name_H-M   'P 1'
#
loop_
_entity.id
_entity.type
_entity.pdbx_description
1 polymer ?
#
loop_
_entity_poly.entity_id
_entity_poly.type
_entity_poly.pdbx_seq_one_letter_code
_entity_poly.pdbx_strand_id
1 'polypeptide(L)'
;MPEVLSEKNDQYYCTGYDVSQENLFIRQFDPNAKANKIHHILIFGCKNLPKSKLYKNYWSCLDSEICPHMQILYAWGQNAPSLKLPDNVGFQIGPQSGINFLVLQAHYAHPLSEPDSSGVRLIYSIKQYSI
;
A
#
# COMPACT_ATOMS: atom_id res chain seq x y z
N MET A 1 1.78 7.88 -3.45
CA MET A 1 0.72 8.25 -4.40
C MET A 1 1.37 8.96 -5.57
N PRO A 2 0.89 8.80 -6.82
CA PRO A 2 1.49 9.47 -7.96
C PRO A 2 0.90 10.89 -8.15
N GLU A 3 1.32 11.86 -7.33
CA GLU A 3 0.91 13.27 -7.43
C GLU A 3 -0.62 13.48 -7.41
N VAL A 4 -1.30 12.85 -6.44
CA VAL A 4 -2.77 12.89 -6.35
C VAL A 4 -3.22 14.25 -5.82
N LEU A 5 -4.16 14.89 -6.52
CA LEU A 5 -4.87 16.07 -6.04
C LEU A 5 -6.33 15.69 -5.73
N SER A 6 -6.65 15.54 -4.45
CA SER A 6 -8.04 15.27 -4.03
C SER A 6 -8.84 16.57 -4.02
N GLU A 7 -9.95 16.62 -4.74
CA GLU A 7 -10.78 17.84 -4.87
C GLU A 7 -12.03 17.83 -3.98
N LYS A 8 -12.36 16.69 -3.37
CA LYS A 8 -13.60 16.45 -2.62
C LYS A 8 -13.27 15.83 -1.26
N ASN A 9 -14.22 15.93 -0.33
CA ASN A 9 -14.15 15.17 0.91
C ASN A 9 -14.28 13.67 0.62
N ASP A 10 -13.76 12.88 1.56
CA ASP A 10 -13.92 11.42 1.65
C ASP A 10 -13.58 10.68 0.35
N GLN A 11 -12.44 11.03 -0.27
CA GLN A 11 -11.96 10.36 -1.48
C GLN A 11 -10.99 9.23 -1.16
N TYR A 12 -11.15 8.12 -1.86
CA TYR A 12 -10.31 6.93 -1.73
C TYR A 12 -9.59 6.68 -3.04
N TYR A 13 -8.28 6.86 -3.04
CA TYR A 13 -7.44 6.57 -4.20
C TYR A 13 -6.57 5.36 -3.96
N CYS A 14 -6.39 4.58 -5.02
CA CYS A 14 -5.64 3.34 -5.01
C CYS A 14 -4.52 3.39 -6.05
N THR A 15 -3.37 2.81 -5.73
CA THR A 15 -2.28 2.55 -6.68
C THR A 15 -1.64 1.19 -6.39
N GLY A 16 -1.13 0.54 -7.44
CA GLY A 16 -0.66 -0.84 -7.39
C GLY A 16 0.85 -0.93 -7.62
N TYR A 17 1.48 -1.95 -7.04
CA TYR A 17 2.90 -2.25 -7.24
C TYR A 17 3.09 -3.74 -7.48
N ASP A 18 3.90 -4.08 -8.50
CA ASP A 18 4.18 -5.45 -8.90
C ASP A 18 5.33 -6.02 -8.05
N VAL A 19 5.07 -7.14 -7.37
CA VAL A 19 6.03 -7.91 -6.58
C VAL A 19 6.10 -9.36 -7.05
N SER A 20 5.61 -9.65 -8.26
CA SER A 20 5.49 -11.01 -8.82
C SER A 20 6.84 -11.65 -9.21
N GLN A 21 7.94 -10.91 -9.14
CA GLN A 21 9.25 -11.41 -9.60
C GLN A 21 10.00 -12.19 -8.52
N GLU A 22 9.81 -11.86 -7.25
CA GLU A 22 10.61 -12.43 -6.15
C GLU A 22 9.73 -12.71 -4.93
N ASN A 23 10.13 -13.72 -4.14
CA ASN A 23 9.53 -13.97 -2.84
C ASN A 23 10.24 -13.13 -1.78
N LEU A 24 9.52 -12.19 -1.19
CA LEU A 24 10.07 -11.23 -0.24
C LEU A 24 9.35 -11.35 1.10
N PHE A 25 10.01 -10.94 2.17
CA PHE A 25 9.42 -10.85 3.51
C PHE A 25 9.45 -9.40 3.96
N ILE A 26 8.30 -8.73 4.02
CA ILE A 26 8.20 -7.37 4.55
C ILE A 26 8.44 -7.43 6.06
N ARG A 27 9.40 -6.64 6.55
CA ARG A 27 9.83 -6.58 7.96
C ARG A 27 9.49 -5.25 8.63
N GLN A 28 9.34 -4.18 7.85
CA GLN A 28 8.99 -2.88 8.39
C GLN A 28 8.17 -2.08 7.37
N PHE A 29 7.18 -1.36 7.90
CA PHE A 29 6.36 -0.39 7.18
C PHE A 29 6.72 0.99 7.68
N ASP A 30 7.20 1.83 6.78
CA ASP A 30 7.71 3.15 7.09
C ASP A 30 6.91 4.23 6.35
N PRO A 31 5.91 4.84 6.99
CA PRO A 31 5.00 5.77 6.34
C PRO A 31 5.73 7.08 5.98
N ASN A 32 5.68 7.43 4.70
CA ASN A 32 5.98 8.78 4.23
C ASN A 32 4.65 9.49 3.96
N ALA A 33 3.97 9.88 5.03
CA ALA A 33 2.65 10.49 4.99
C ALA A 33 2.44 11.43 6.18
N LYS A 34 1.52 12.38 6.03
CA LYS A 34 1.14 13.31 7.11
C LYS A 34 -0.37 13.30 7.29
N ALA A 35 -0.82 13.19 8.55
CA ALA A 35 -2.23 13.04 8.90
C ALA A 35 -3.09 14.25 8.52
N ASN A 36 -2.48 15.42 8.29
CA ASN A 36 -3.17 16.61 7.79
C ASN A 36 -3.50 16.54 6.29
N LYS A 37 -2.87 15.63 5.53
CA LYS A 37 -3.17 15.37 4.12
C LYS A 37 -3.97 14.08 3.94
N ILE A 38 -3.51 12.99 4.55
CA ILE A 38 -4.12 11.67 4.43
C ILE A 38 -4.63 11.23 5.79
N HIS A 39 -5.91 10.88 5.88
CA HIS A 39 -6.52 10.43 7.12
C HIS A 39 -6.01 9.03 7.53
N HIS A 40 -5.94 8.10 6.59
CA HIS A 40 -5.30 6.79 6.77
C HIS A 40 -4.80 6.18 5.46
N ILE A 41 -3.87 5.23 5.57
CA ILE A 41 -3.36 4.40 4.47
C ILE A 41 -3.54 2.93 4.83
N LEU A 42 -4.00 2.13 3.88
CA LEU A 42 -4.01 0.66 3.96
C LEU A 42 -3.13 0.08 2.86
N ILE A 43 -2.39 -0.99 3.19
CA ILE A 43 -1.68 -1.81 2.21
C ILE A 43 -2.35 -3.17 2.17
N PHE A 44 -2.74 -3.57 0.97
CA PHE A 44 -3.33 -4.87 0.69
C PHE A 44 -2.43 -5.71 -0.20
N GLY A 45 -2.46 -7.03 0.00
CA GLY A 45 -1.99 -8.03 -0.94
C GLY A 45 -3.08 -8.43 -1.93
N CYS A 46 -2.67 -8.62 -3.18
CA CYS A 46 -3.54 -8.95 -4.30
C CYS A 46 -2.87 -9.97 -5.24
N LYS A 47 -3.66 -10.92 -5.77
CA LYS A 47 -3.15 -11.93 -6.70
C LYS A 47 -3.03 -11.44 -8.13
N ASN A 48 -4.02 -10.68 -8.61
CA ASN A 48 -4.11 -10.23 -10.00
C ASN A 48 -4.51 -8.76 -10.05
N LEU A 49 -3.71 -7.94 -10.73
CA LEU A 49 -4.01 -6.53 -10.93
C LEU A 49 -3.76 -6.14 -12.41
N PRO A 50 -4.68 -5.43 -13.07
CA PRO A 50 -4.45 -4.95 -14.44
C PRO A 50 -3.25 -3.99 -14.50
N LYS A 51 -2.48 -4.01 -15.59
CA LYS A 51 -1.31 -3.10 -15.75
C LYS A 51 -1.68 -1.62 -15.69
N SER A 52 -2.89 -1.23 -16.13
CA SER A 52 -3.40 0.14 -16.01
C SER A 52 -3.57 0.61 -14.56
N LYS A 53 -3.54 -0.34 -13.62
CA LYS A 53 -3.65 -0.15 -12.19
C LYS A 53 -2.27 -0.26 -11.50
N LEU A 54 -1.16 -0.14 -12.22
CA LEU A 54 0.16 -0.08 -11.59
C LEU A 54 0.66 1.36 -11.52
N TYR A 55 1.42 1.67 -10.47
CA TYR A 55 2.19 2.91 -10.36
C TYR A 55 3.04 3.09 -11.63
N LYS A 56 3.09 4.27 -12.28
CA LYS A 56 2.69 5.61 -11.83
C LYS A 56 1.22 6.02 -12.06
N ASN A 57 0.29 5.07 -12.19
CA ASN A 57 -1.15 5.37 -12.27
C ASN A 57 -1.84 5.25 -10.90
N TYR A 58 -3.02 5.87 -10.79
CA TYR A 58 -3.93 5.71 -9.67
C TYR A 58 -5.39 5.69 -10.15
N TRP A 59 -6.31 5.25 -9.29
CA TRP A 59 -7.74 5.20 -9.59
C TRP A 59 -8.56 5.38 -8.31
N SER A 60 -9.84 5.69 -8.46
CA SER A 60 -10.80 5.62 -7.35
C SER A 60 -10.93 4.17 -6.88
N CYS A 61 -10.68 3.92 -5.60
CA CYS A 61 -10.83 2.57 -5.02
C CYS A 61 -12.27 2.06 -5.08
N LEU A 62 -13.25 2.94 -5.29
CA LEU A 62 -14.68 2.62 -5.25
C LEU A 62 -15.21 2.10 -6.59
N ASP A 63 -14.44 2.24 -7.69
CA ASP A 63 -14.97 2.12 -9.04
C ASP A 63 -15.09 0.67 -9.57
N SER A 64 -14.83 -0.36 -8.75
CA SER A 64 -15.11 -1.80 -9.00
C SER A 64 -14.24 -2.66 -8.09
N GLU A 65 -14.61 -3.93 -7.93
CA GLU A 65 -13.76 -4.92 -7.30
C GLU A 65 -12.62 -5.33 -8.26
N ILE A 66 -11.56 -4.52 -8.29
CA ILE A 66 -10.40 -4.70 -9.18
C ILE A 66 -9.55 -5.90 -8.77
N CYS A 67 -9.57 -6.24 -7.47
CA CYS A 67 -8.90 -7.41 -6.94
C CYS A 67 -9.81 -8.14 -5.95
N PRO A 68 -10.38 -9.29 -6.31
CA PRO A 68 -11.19 -10.05 -5.37
C PRO A 68 -10.30 -10.65 -4.27
N HIS A 69 -10.83 -10.69 -3.04
CA HIS A 69 -10.15 -11.25 -1.86
C HIS A 69 -8.82 -10.56 -1.49
N MET A 70 -8.80 -9.23 -1.48
CA MET A 70 -7.64 -8.47 -0.99
C MET A 70 -7.32 -8.82 0.46
N GLN A 71 -6.04 -9.03 0.75
CA GLN A 71 -5.57 -9.37 2.09
C GLN A 71 -4.95 -8.13 2.74
N ILE A 72 -5.47 -7.67 3.88
CA ILE A 72 -4.87 -6.53 4.58
C ILE A 72 -3.50 -6.93 5.16
N LEU A 73 -2.48 -6.13 4.88
CA LEU A 73 -1.11 -6.35 5.37
C LEU A 73 -0.69 -5.28 6.39
N TYR A 74 -1.16 -4.04 6.22
CA TYR A 74 -0.80 -2.92 7.06
C TYR A 74 -1.85 -1.82 7.03
N ALA A 75 -1.96 -1.10 8.15
CA ALA A 75 -2.78 0.09 8.29
C ALA A 75 -1.98 1.18 9.02
N TRP A 76 -2.16 2.42 8.57
CA TRP A 76 -1.54 3.62 9.15
C TRP A 76 -2.58 4.73 9.30
N GLY A 77 -2.47 5.51 10.37
CA GLY A 77 -3.27 6.73 10.55
C GLY A 77 -2.69 7.60 11.66
N GLN A 78 -3.18 8.83 11.78
CA GLN A 78 -2.86 9.77 12.88
C GLN A 78 -1.35 9.97 13.15
N ASN A 79 -0.52 10.05 12.12
CA ASN A 79 0.94 10.19 12.26
C ASN A 79 1.59 9.06 13.09
N ALA A 80 1.01 7.85 13.07
CA ALA A 80 1.63 6.70 13.70
C ALA A 80 3.08 6.51 13.19
N PRO A 81 4.01 6.14 14.08
CA PRO A 81 5.41 5.92 13.71
C PRO A 81 5.55 4.68 12.81
N SER A 82 6.75 4.48 12.27
CA SER A 82 7.07 3.28 11.50
C SER A 82 6.83 2.02 12.33
N LEU A 83 6.22 1.01 11.70
CA LEU A 83 5.99 -0.30 12.31
C LEU A 83 7.14 -1.23 11.93
N LYS A 84 8.00 -1.55 12.89
CA LYS A 84 8.97 -2.65 12.78
C LYS A 84 8.33 -3.92 13.35
N LEU A 85 8.29 -4.98 12.56
CA LEU A 85 7.82 -6.27 13.04
C LEU A 85 8.85 -6.89 14.00
N PRO A 86 8.42 -7.78 14.92
CA PRO A 86 9.34 -8.53 15.76
C PRO A 86 10.41 -9.24 14.92
N ASP A 87 11.57 -9.48 15.53
CA ASP A 87 12.64 -10.21 14.86
C ASP A 87 12.12 -11.57 14.39
N ASN A 88 12.56 -11.99 13.20
CA ASN A 88 12.11 -13.20 12.51
C ASN A 88 10.64 -13.21 12.03
N VAL A 89 9.82 -12.20 12.32
CA VAL A 89 8.44 -12.07 11.78
C VAL A 89 8.40 -11.21 10.51
N GLY A 90 7.68 -11.65 9.49
CA GLY A 90 7.56 -10.91 8.23
C GLY A 90 6.40 -11.40 7.37
N PHE A 91 5.78 -10.48 6.64
CA PHE A 91 4.75 -10.83 5.67
C PHE A 91 5.40 -11.33 4.39
N GLN A 92 5.16 -12.60 4.06
CA GLN A 92 5.61 -13.16 2.80
C GLN A 92 4.76 -12.59 1.65
N ILE A 93 5.43 -12.04 0.64
CA ILE A 93 4.83 -11.57 -0.61
C ILE A 93 5.55 -12.22 -1.80
N GLY A 94 4.96 -12.12 -2.98
CA GLY A 94 5.48 -12.72 -4.21
C GLY A 94 4.81 -14.06 -4.56
N PRO A 95 5.30 -14.74 -5.60
CA PRO A 95 4.63 -15.88 -6.23
C PRO A 95 4.18 -17.00 -5.28
N GLN A 96 4.98 -17.33 -4.27
CA GLN A 96 4.68 -18.42 -3.33
C GLN A 96 3.58 -18.06 -2.32
N SER A 97 3.40 -16.77 -2.02
CA SER A 97 2.36 -16.30 -1.11
C SER A 97 0.99 -16.14 -1.78
N GLY A 98 0.96 -16.09 -3.12
CA GLY A 98 -0.22 -15.67 -3.87
C GLY A 98 -0.46 -14.15 -3.88
N ILE A 99 0.40 -13.35 -3.23
CA ILE A 99 0.41 -11.89 -3.26
C ILE A 99 1.40 -11.42 -4.31
N ASN A 100 0.94 -11.31 -5.56
CA ASN A 100 1.78 -10.85 -6.68
C ASN A 100 1.80 -9.33 -6.81
N PHE A 101 0.82 -8.65 -6.21
CA PHE A 101 0.66 -7.21 -6.26
C PHE A 101 0.37 -6.66 -4.87
N LEU A 102 0.91 -5.49 -4.60
CA LEU A 102 0.53 -4.68 -3.45
C LEU A 102 -0.39 -3.55 -3.92
N VAL A 103 -1.44 -3.27 -3.17
CA VAL A 103 -2.33 -2.13 -3.42
C VAL A 103 -2.27 -1.20 -2.21
N LEU A 104 -1.87 0.04 -2.46
CA LEU A 104 -1.94 1.13 -1.50
C LEU A 104 -3.28 1.84 -1.70
N GLN A 105 -4.11 1.85 -0.66
CA GLN A 105 -5.31 2.66 -0.56
C GLN A 105 -5.04 3.84 0.37
N ALA A 106 -5.27 5.07 -0.09
CA ALA A 106 -5.23 6.26 0.76
C ALA A 106 -6.61 6.91 0.83
N HIS A 107 -7.01 7.25 2.05
CA HIS A 107 -8.22 8.00 2.32
C HIS A 107 -7.87 9.46 2.59
N TYR A 108 -8.39 10.35 1.73
CA TYR A 108 -8.33 11.79 1.88
C TYR A 108 -9.67 12.28 2.43
N ALA A 109 -9.71 12.64 3.71
CA ALA A 109 -10.93 13.16 4.34
C ALA A 109 -11.31 14.56 3.82
N HIS A 110 -10.32 15.32 3.33
CA HIS A 110 -10.49 16.69 2.86
C HIS A 110 -9.76 16.92 1.52
N PRO A 111 -10.21 17.91 0.73
CA PRO A 111 -9.50 18.36 -0.46
C PRO A 111 -8.08 18.82 -0.12
N LEU A 112 -7.17 18.66 -1.09
CA LEU A 112 -5.80 19.12 -1.01
C LEU A 112 -5.61 20.40 -1.82
N SER A 113 -4.74 21.28 -1.35
CA SER A 113 -4.32 22.47 -2.09
C SER A 113 -3.16 22.20 -3.06
N GLU A 114 -2.46 21.09 -2.89
CA GLU A 114 -1.23 20.72 -3.59
C GLU A 114 -1.25 19.21 -3.88
N PRO A 115 -0.61 18.74 -4.96
CA PRO A 115 -0.45 17.31 -5.22
C PRO A 115 0.22 16.57 -4.06
N ASP A 116 -0.18 15.31 -3.86
CA ASP A 116 0.34 14.45 -2.83
C ASP A 116 1.05 13.21 -3.37
N SER A 117 2.25 13.00 -2.84
CA SER A 117 3.11 11.85 -3.16
C SER A 117 3.25 10.85 -2.01
N SER A 118 2.45 10.99 -0.96
CA SER A 118 2.54 10.21 0.27
C SER A 118 2.36 8.70 0.03
N GLY A 119 3.00 7.89 0.84
CA GLY A 119 2.90 6.44 0.75
C GLY A 119 3.58 5.72 1.91
N VAL A 120 3.97 4.47 1.68
CA VAL A 120 4.67 3.65 2.68
C VAL A 120 5.89 3.03 2.03
N ARG A 121 7.06 3.28 2.62
CA ARG A 121 8.30 2.58 2.27
C ARG A 121 8.31 1.22 2.96
N LEU A 122 8.57 0.18 2.19
CA LEU A 122 8.62 -1.20 2.69
C LEU A 122 10.08 -1.64 2.78
N ILE A 123 10.48 -2.12 3.95
CA ILE A 123 11.79 -2.74 4.15
C ILE A 123 11.55 -4.24 4.17
N TYR A 124 12.27 -4.98 3.32
CA TYR A 124 12.07 -6.41 3.12
C TYR A 124 13.39 -7.19 3.12
N SER A 125 13.29 -8.52 3.24
CA SER A 125 14.39 -9.46 3.09
C SER A 125 14.05 -10.57 2.08
N ILE A 126 15.06 -11.10 1.39
CA ILE A 126 14.93 -12.27 0.51
C ILE A 126 15.06 -13.61 1.27
N LYS A 127 15.61 -13.58 2.49
CA LYS A 127 15.76 -14.78 3.34
C LYS A 127 14.56 -14.93 4.27
N GLN A 128 14.00 -16.12 4.29
CA GLN A 128 13.22 -16.60 5.43
C GLN A 128 14.21 -17.04 6.49
N TYR A 129 14.13 -16.50 7.70
CA TYR A 129 14.89 -17.07 8.82
C TYR A 129 14.21 -18.37 9.22
N SER A 130 14.88 -19.48 8.96
CA SER A 130 14.51 -20.80 9.50
C SER A 130 14.81 -20.79 10.99
N ILE A 131 13.88 -21.31 11.80
CA ILE A 131 14.11 -21.62 13.22
C ILE A 131 14.99 -22.86 13.30
#